data_AF-A0A9C7G8B3-F1
#
_entry.id   AF-A0A9C7G8B3-F1
#
_cell.length_a   1.000
_cell.length_b   1.000
_cell.length_c   1.000
_cell.angle_alpha   90.00
_cell.angle_beta   90.00
_cell.angle_gamma   90.00
#
_symmetry.space_group_name_H-M   'P 1'
#
loop_
_entity.id
_entity.type
_entity.pdbx_description
1 polymer ?
#
loop_
_entity_poly.entity_id
_entity_poly.type
_entity_poly.pdbx_seq_one_letter_code
_entity_poly.pdbx_strand_id
1 'polypeptide(L)' 'MFYPDISSVIYTVLIWWVILLVFQRLTKRYPQKNTWKKDLIITLFQSIMIMILFPIITYLLKSFGLN' A
#
# COMPACT_ATOMS: atom_id res chain seq x y z
N MET A 1 -2.50 17.53 -9.09
CA MET A 1 -2.60 16.08 -9.36
C MET A 1 -1.62 15.40 -8.42
N PHE A 2 -2.04 14.45 -7.58
CA PHE A 2 -1.16 13.83 -6.57
C PHE A 2 0.08 13.14 -7.17
N TYR A 3 0.01 12.80 -8.46
CA TYR A 3 1.08 12.18 -9.23
C TYR A 3 1.27 12.94 -10.56
N PRO A 4 2.50 13.34 -10.92
CA PRO A 4 2.77 14.07 -12.16
C PRO A 4 2.63 13.20 -13.42
N ASP A 5 3.00 11.92 -13.34
CA ASP A 5 3.04 11.00 -14.50
C ASP A 5 2.63 9.57 -14.12
N ILE A 6 2.21 8.76 -15.10
CA ILE A 6 1.86 7.34 -14.89
C ILE A 6 3.03 6.56 -14.27
N SER A 7 4.27 6.88 -14.67
CA SER A 7 5.47 6.28 -14.09
C SER A 7 5.57 6.54 -12.58
N SER A 8 5.22 7.75 -12.12
CA SER A 8 5.24 8.08 -10.69
C SER A 8 4.21 7.27 -9.89
N VAL A 9 3.03 7.02 -10.47
CA VAL A 9 2.00 6.15 -9.89
C VAL A 9 2.54 4.72 -9.73
N ILE A 10 3.17 4.18 -10.78
CA ILE A 10 3.75 2.83 -10.76
C ILE A 10 4.86 2.74 -9.71
N TYR A 11 5.76 3.71 -9.63
CA TYR A 11 6.83 3.71 -8.63
C TYR A 11 6.29 3.75 -7.21
N THR A 12 5.29 4.58 -6.92
CA THR A 12 4.70 4.65 -5.59
C THR A 12 4.00 3.35 -5.20
N VAL A 13 3.26 2.72 -6.12
CA VAL A 13 2.64 1.41 -5.88
C VAL A 13 3.70 0.34 -5.62
N LEU A 14 4.78 0.30 -6.39
CA LEU A 14 5.87 -0.67 -6.21
C LEU A 14 6.62 -0.48 -4.90
N ILE A 15 6.92 0.76 -4.51
CA ILE A 15 7.59 1.06 -3.24
C ILE A 15 6.74 0.59 -2.06
N TRP A 16 5.46 0.96 -2.04
CA TRP A 16 4.55 0.52 -0.98
C TRP A 16 4.36 -1.00 -0.97
N TRP A 17 4.30 -1.62 -2.15
CA TRP A 17 4.22 -3.06 -2.27
C TRP A 17 5.43 -3.77 -1.64
N VAL A 18 6.65 -3.32 -1.94
CA VAL A 18 7.88 -3.89 -1.37
C VAL A 18 7.93 -3.70 0.15
N ILE A 19 7.60 -2.49 0.65
CA ILE A 19 7.59 -2.21 2.09
C ILE A 19 6.60 -3.13 2.82
N LEU A 20 5.37 -3.23 2.31
CA LEU A 20 4.34 -4.09 2.90
C LEU A 20 4.72 -5.56 2.83
N LEU A 21 5.35 -5.99 1.75
CA LEU A 21 5.83 -7.35 1.58
C LEU A 21 6.91 -7.68 2.62
N VAL A 22 7.91 -6.81 2.79
CA VAL A 22 8.93 -6.96 3.83
C VAL A 22 8.29 -6.98 5.22
N PHE A 23 7.35 -6.07 5.50
CA PHE A 23 6.66 -6.02 6.79
C PHE A 23 5.85 -7.28 7.08
N GLN A 24 5.13 -7.80 6.07
CA GLN A 24 4.35 -9.02 6.19
C GLN A 24 5.25 -10.24 6.41
N ARG A 25 6.45 -10.25 5.80
CA ARG A 25 7.48 -11.29 6.02
C ARG A 25 8.04 -11.26 7.43
N LEU A 26 8.36 -10.08 7.95
CA LEU A 26 8.91 -9.93 9.29
C LEU A 26 7.86 -10.28 10.36
N THR A 27 6.61 -9.87 10.14
CA THR A 27 5.51 -10.08 11.09
C THR A 27 5.00 -11.53 11.08
N LYS A 28 4.96 -12.20 9.92
CA LYS A 28 4.49 -13.60 9.80
C LYS A 28 5.63 -14.62 9.78
N ARG A 29 6.58 -14.50 10.72
CA ARG A 29 7.80 -15.32 10.81
C ARG A 29 7.57 -16.84 10.88
N TYR A 30 6.35 -17.30 11.18
CA TYR A 30 5.96 -18.72 11.16
C TYR A 30 4.76 -18.99 10.24
N PRO A 31 4.99 -19.29 8.95
CA PRO A 31 3.93 -19.56 8.00
C PRO A 31 3.53 -21.04 8.08
N GLN A 32 2.85 -21.46 9.15
CA GLN A 32 2.41 -22.87 9.27
C GLN A 32 1.35 -23.24 8.21
N LYS A 33 0.68 -22.24 7.61
CA LYS A 33 -0.31 -22.42 6.52
C LYS A 33 -0.27 -21.33 5.43
N ASN A 34 0.64 -20.37 5.49
CA ASN A 34 0.57 -19.18 4.63
C ASN A 34 1.53 -19.28 3.44
N THR A 35 0.96 -19.40 2.23
CA THR A 35 1.73 -19.58 0.99
C THR A 35 2.33 -18.26 0.51
N TRP A 36 3.58 -18.29 0.04
CA TRP A 36 4.28 -17.12 -0.52
C TRP A 36 3.48 -16.36 -1.59
N LYS A 37 2.72 -17.09 -2.43
CA LYS A 37 1.85 -16.53 -3.46
C LYS A 37 0.72 -15.66 -2.90
N LYS A 38 0.15 -16.08 -1.76
CA LYS A 38 -0.96 -15.37 -1.12
C LYS A 38 -0.50 -14.04 -0.53
N ASP A 39 0.66 -14.01 0.10
CA ASP A 39 1.24 -12.78 0.65
C ASP A 39 1.58 -11.75 -0.43
N LEU A 40 2.14 -12.20 -1.58
CA LEU A 40 2.39 -11.34 -2.74
C LEU A 40 1.12 -10.66 -3.27
N ILE A 41 0.03 -11.42 -3.42
CA ILE A 41 -1.24 -10.90 -3.93
C ILE A 41 -1.90 -9.95 -2.91
N ILE A 42 -1.89 -10.32 -1.63
CA ILE A 42 -2.48 -9.49 -0.56
C ILE A 42 -1.73 -8.15 -0.47
N THR A 43 -0.41 -8.17 -0.45
CA THR A 43 0.40 -6.94 -0.35
C THR A 43 0.25 -6.06 -1.58
N LEU A 44 0.07 -6.65 -2.77
CA LEU A 44 -0.21 -5.90 -4.00
C LEU A 44 -1.56 -5.21 -3.94
N PHE A 45 -2.60 -5.91 -3.46
CA PHE A 45 -3.91 -5.30 -3.27
C PHE A 45 -3.88 -4.22 -2.20
N GLN A 46 -3.13 -4.44 -1.10
CA GLN A 46 -2.96 -3.43 -0.05
C GLN A 46 -2.26 -2.17 -0.56
N SER A 47 -1.22 -2.26 -1.40
CA SER A 47 -0.56 -1.06 -1.94
C SER A 47 -1.48 -0.26 -2.84
N ILE A 48 -2.31 -0.93 -3.66
CA ILE A 48 -3.35 -0.29 -4.48
C ILE A 48 -4.41 0.37 -3.59
N MET A 49 -4.87 -0.31 -2.53
CA MET A 49 -5.83 0.27 -1.58
C MET A 49 -5.26 1.51 -0.89
N ILE A 50 -4.01 1.49 -0.44
CA ILE A 50 -3.36 2.67 0.15
C ILE A 50 -3.37 3.83 -0.84
N MET A 51 -3.04 3.58 -2.10
CA MET A 51 -3.03 4.62 -3.14
C MET A 51 -4.41 5.28 -3.33
N ILE A 52 -5.50 4.52 -3.23
CA ILE A 52 -6.88 5.02 -3.34
C ILE A 52 -7.34 5.69 -2.04
N LEU A 53 -7.01 5.10 -0.89
CA LEU A 53 -7.43 5.61 0.42
C LEU A 53 -6.70 6.89 0.81
N PHE A 54 -5.44 7.04 0.42
CA PHE A 54 -4.64 8.22 0.76
C PHE A 54 -5.30 9.55 0.35
N PRO A 55 -5.74 9.76 -0.91
CA PRO A 55 -6.43 10.99 -1.28
C PRO A 55 -7.77 11.16 -0.55
N ILE A 56 -8.50 10.07 -0.28
CA ILE A 56 -9.77 10.10 0.48
C ILE A 56 -9.51 10.59 1.91
N ILE A 57 -8.49 10.05 2.58
CA ILE A 57 -8.08 10.46 3.93
C ILE A 57 -7.65 11.93 3.92
N THR A 58 -6.83 12.35 2.96
CA THR A 58 -6.42 13.77 2.87
C THR A 58 -7.61 14.71 2.63
N TYR A 59 -8.59 14.28 1.85
CA TYR A 59 -9.82 15.04 1.63
C TYR A 59 -10.65 15.14 2.91
N LEU A 60 -10.82 14.03 3.64
CA LEU A 60 -11.51 14.02 4.93
C LEU A 60 -10.78 14.89 5.96
N LEU A 61 -9.47 14.73 6.14
CA LEU A 61 -8.66 15.54 7.07
C LEU A 61 -8.81 17.03 6.80
N LYS A 62 -8.71 17.43 5.52
CA LYS A 62 -8.94 18.81 5.09
C LYS A 62 -10.37 19.28 5.39
N SER A 63 -11.37 18.42 5.17
CA SER A 63 -12.77 18.72 5.49
C SER A 63 -13.03 18.87 7.00
N PHE A 64 -12.25 18.20 7.85
CA PHE A 64 -12.31 18.31 9.30
C PHE A 64 -11.41 19.40 9.89
N GLY A 65 -10.71 20.18 9.05
CA GLY A 65 -9.85 21.29 9.49
C GLY A 65 -8.53 20.86 10.16
N LEU A 66 -8.14 19.59 9.99
CA LEU A 66 -6.84 19.09 10.42
C LEU A 66 -5.85 19.27 9.26
N ASN A 67 -4.93 20.23 9.39
CA ASN A 67 -3.86 20.53 8.43
C ASN A 67 -2.60 19.73 8.74
#